data_AF-A0A4P5SRJ0-F1
#
_entry.id   AF-A0A4P5SRJ0-F1
#
_cell.length_a   1.000
_cell.length_b   1.000
_cell.length_c   1.000
_cell.angle_alpha   90.00
_cell.angle_beta   90.00
_cell.angle_gamma   90.00
#
_symmetry.space_group_name_H-M   'P 1'
#
loop_
_entity.id
_entity.type
_entity.pdbx_description
1 polymer ?
#
loop_
_entity_poly.entity_id
_entity_poly.type
_entity_poly.pdbx_seq_one_letter_code
_entity_poly.pdbx_strand_id
1 'polypeptide(L)'
;MVAAQGYQESQLNHNKKSPRGAVGVMQLLPSTAAAKPIEITGVDKDPDANIKAGTLYLRYLRDSYVKDPAVTDINQMLMTLAAYNAGPGNLRAFREIARDQGLDPNTWFNNV
;
A
#
# COMPACT_ATOMS: atom_id res chain seq x y z
N MET A 1 5.96 11.00 -3.31
CA MET A 1 5.59 9.62 -2.90
C MET A 1 4.79 8.88 -3.96
N VAL A 2 3.56 9.29 -4.31
CA VAL A 2 2.67 8.53 -5.23
C VAL A 2 3.32 8.22 -6.58
N ALA A 3 3.98 9.19 -7.22
CA ALA A 3 4.68 8.95 -8.49
C ALA A 3 5.80 7.90 -8.37
N ALA A 4 6.55 7.91 -7.26
CA ALA A 4 7.57 6.90 -7.00
C ALA A 4 6.95 5.51 -6.78
N GLN A 5 5.80 5.43 -6.10
CA GLN A 5 5.06 4.17 -5.98
C GLN A 5 4.62 3.66 -7.35
N GLY A 6 3.98 4.49 -8.17
CA GLY A 6 3.58 4.10 -9.53
C GLY A 6 4.77 3.69 -10.41
N TYR A 7 5.93 4.32 -10.22
CA TYR A 7 7.16 3.92 -10.90
C TYR A 7 7.65 2.54 -10.43
N GLN A 8 7.64 2.27 -9.13
CA GLN A 8 8.00 0.96 -8.58
C GLN A 8 7.04 -0.14 -9.06
N GLU A 9 5.75 0.14 -9.11
CA GLU A 9 4.72 -0.82 -9.49
C GLU A 9 4.74 -1.14 -10.99
N SER A 10 4.84 -0.12 -11.85
CA SER A 10 4.66 -0.31 -13.29
C SER A 10 5.65 0.41 -14.19
N GLN A 11 6.63 1.12 -13.64
CA GLN A 11 7.45 2.09 -14.37
C GLN A 11 6.58 3.13 -15.10
N LEU A 12 5.46 3.51 -14.47
CA LEU A 12 4.45 4.42 -15.01
C LEU A 12 3.78 3.93 -16.32
N ASN A 13 3.78 2.63 -16.58
CA ASN A 13 3.06 2.04 -17.70
C ASN A 13 1.57 1.86 -17.36
N HIS A 14 0.71 2.59 -18.07
CA HIS A 14 -0.75 2.58 -17.88
C HIS A 14 -1.40 1.27 -18.34
N ASN A 15 -0.73 0.51 -19.22
CA ASN A 15 -1.26 -0.71 -19.83
C ASN A 15 -0.71 -1.98 -19.16
N LYS A 16 0.12 -1.87 -18.12
CA LYS A 16 0.74 -3.02 -17.47
C LYS A 16 -0.32 -3.89 -16.80
N LYS A 17 -0.27 -5.20 -17.08
CA LYS A 17 -1.08 -6.21 -16.42
C LYS A 17 -0.16 -7.27 -15.84
N SER A 18 -0.30 -7.55 -14.54
CA SER A 18 0.48 -8.60 -13.89
C SER A 18 -0.15 -9.98 -14.13
N PRO A 19 0.61 -11.08 -13.97
CA PRO A 19 0.07 -12.44 -14.03
C PRO A 19 -1.04 -12.72 -13.01
N ARG A 20 -1.09 -11.95 -11.92
CA ARG A 20 -2.08 -12.07 -10.84
C ARG A 20 -3.31 -11.19 -11.06
N GLY A 21 -3.38 -10.46 -12.18
CA GLY A 21 -4.54 -9.63 -12.55
C GLY A 21 -4.49 -8.17 -12.07
N ALA A 22 -3.39 -7.73 -11.46
CA ALA A 22 -3.20 -6.32 -11.11
C ALA A 22 -2.97 -5.46 -12.37
N VAL A 23 -3.51 -4.24 -12.41
CA VAL A 23 -3.57 -3.41 -13.61
C VAL A 23 -3.06 -1.98 -13.39
N GLY A 24 -2.55 -1.38 -14.47
CA GLY A 24 -2.28 0.05 -14.57
C GLY A 24 -1.09 0.55 -13.76
N VAL A 25 -1.03 1.87 -13.58
CA VAL A 25 0.11 2.55 -12.93
C VAL A 25 0.36 2.05 -11.51
N MET A 26 -0.70 1.90 -10.74
CA MET A 26 -0.64 1.58 -9.32
C MET A 26 -0.68 0.07 -9.05
N GLN A 27 -0.75 -0.76 -10.11
CA GLN A 27 -0.86 -2.22 -10.03
C GLN A 27 -1.88 -2.67 -8.97
N LEU A 28 -3.11 -2.19 -9.09
CA LEU A 28 -4.22 -2.62 -8.24
C LEU A 28 -4.97 -3.79 -8.88
N LEU A 29 -5.44 -4.72 -8.05
CA LEU A 29 -6.51 -5.62 -8.48
C LEU A 29 -7.80 -4.81 -8.67
N PRO A 30 -8.55 -5.01 -9.77
CA PRO A 30 -9.84 -4.35 -9.95
C PRO A 30 -10.82 -4.60 -8.79
N SER A 31 -10.76 -5.77 -8.16
CA SER A 31 -11.54 -6.10 -6.96
C SER A 31 -11.15 -5.27 -5.74
N THR A 32 -9.85 -5.01 -5.53
CA THR A 32 -9.37 -4.13 -4.45
C THR A 32 -9.84 -2.69 -4.65
N ALA A 33 -9.79 -2.19 -5.89
CA ALA A 33 -10.27 -0.84 -6.19
C ALA A 33 -11.79 -0.69 -6.02
N ALA A 34 -12.56 -1.72 -6.36
CA ALA A 34 -14.02 -1.70 -6.24
C ALA A 34 -14.53 -1.92 -4.81
N ALA A 35 -13.71 -2.49 -3.92
CA ALA A 35 -14.09 -2.73 -2.54
C ALA A 35 -14.19 -1.43 -1.72
N LYS A 36 -15.02 -1.45 -0.67
CA LYS A 36 -15.03 -0.39 0.35
C LYS A 36 -13.68 -0.33 1.07
N PRO A 37 -13.16 0.86 1.39
CA PRO A 37 -13.78 2.18 1.20
C PRO A 37 -13.38 2.90 -0.11
N ILE A 38 -12.79 2.20 -1.09
CA ILE A 38 -12.24 2.84 -2.29
C ILE A 38 -13.33 3.08 -3.34
N GLU A 39 -14.16 2.07 -3.59
CA GLU A 39 -15.36 2.15 -4.43
C GLU A 39 -15.13 2.76 -5.83
N ILE A 40 -13.99 2.46 -6.46
CA ILE A 40 -13.65 2.87 -7.83
C ILE A 40 -13.61 1.67 -8.77
N THR A 41 -14.43 1.73 -9.81
CA THR A 41 -14.45 0.74 -10.90
C THR A 41 -13.76 1.26 -12.16
N GLY A 42 -13.43 0.37 -13.10
CA GLY A 42 -12.85 0.77 -14.40
C GLY A 42 -11.37 1.14 -14.36
N VAL A 43 -10.65 0.75 -13.30
CA VAL A 43 -9.20 1.00 -13.13
C VAL A 43 -8.31 0.30 -14.14
N ASP A 44 -8.86 -0.62 -14.94
CA ASP A 44 -8.23 -1.29 -16.06
C ASP A 44 -8.40 -0.55 -17.40
N LYS A 45 -9.27 0.47 -17.43
CA LYS A 45 -9.66 1.23 -18.63
C LYS A 45 -9.27 2.69 -18.54
N ASP A 46 -9.32 3.26 -17.35
CA ASP A 46 -9.02 4.67 -17.09
C ASP A 46 -7.78 4.79 -16.17
N PRO A 47 -6.65 5.33 -16.68
CA PRO A 47 -5.46 5.58 -15.88
C PRO A 47 -5.70 6.52 -14.69
N ASP A 48 -6.59 7.50 -14.82
CA ASP A 48 -6.88 8.44 -13.73
C ASP A 48 -7.65 7.73 -12.62
N ALA A 49 -8.62 6.89 -12.97
CA ALA A 49 -9.29 6.00 -12.02
C ALA A 49 -8.29 5.08 -11.29
N ASN A 50 -7.29 4.54 -12.01
CA ASN A 50 -6.25 3.68 -11.44
C ASN A 50 -5.38 4.43 -10.41
N ILE A 51 -4.88 5.62 -10.76
CA ILE A 51 -4.05 6.46 -9.89
C ILE A 51 -4.86 6.92 -8.66
N LYS A 52 -6.11 7.34 -8.87
CA LYS A 52 -7.02 7.75 -7.80
C LYS A 52 -7.29 6.60 -6.83
N ALA A 53 -7.63 5.41 -7.35
CA ALA A 53 -7.86 4.23 -6.53
C ALA A 53 -6.61 3.83 -5.72
N GLY A 54 -5.42 3.84 -6.34
CA GLY A 54 -4.17 3.51 -5.64
C GLY A 54 -3.83 4.51 -4.54
N THR A 55 -4.08 5.79 -4.80
CA THR A 55 -3.86 6.86 -3.81
C THR A 55 -4.84 6.75 -2.64
N LEU A 56 -6.12 6.48 -2.91
CA LEU A 56 -7.11 6.23 -1.86
C LEU A 56 -6.79 4.96 -1.08
N TYR A 57 -6.29 3.92 -1.73
CA TYR A 57 -5.90 2.68 -1.07
C TYR A 57 -4.71 2.89 -0.13
N LEU A 58 -3.69 3.63 -0.55
CA LEU A 58 -2.59 4.06 0.35
C LEU A 58 -3.11 4.84 1.56
N ARG A 59 -4.02 5.78 1.35
CA ARG A 59 -4.65 6.55 2.44
C ARG A 59 -5.40 5.64 3.40
N TYR A 60 -6.22 4.73 2.87
CA TYR A 60 -6.96 3.74 3.66
C TYR A 60 -6.03 2.86 4.49
N LEU A 61 -4.94 2.36 3.89
CA LEU A 61 -3.96 1.55 4.59
C LEU A 61 -3.33 2.31 5.76
N ARG A 62 -2.91 3.56 5.51
CA ARG A 62 -2.35 4.42 6.55
C ARG A 62 -3.34 4.62 7.69
N ASP A 63 -4.53 5.11 7.38
CA ASP A 63 -5.50 5.53 8.38
C ASP A 63 -6.07 4.36 9.19
N SER A 64 -6.18 3.18 8.59
CA SER A 64 -6.84 2.03 9.23
C SER A 64 -5.88 1.07 9.92
N TYR A 65 -4.62 0.99 9.49
CA TYR A 65 -3.68 -0.03 9.98
C TYR A 65 -2.37 0.50 10.54
N VAL A 66 -2.02 1.77 10.25
CA VAL A 66 -0.68 2.30 10.58
C VAL A 66 -0.75 3.53 11.47
N LYS A 67 -1.81 4.34 11.36
CA LYS A 67 -1.95 5.60 12.07
C LYS A 67 -1.96 5.36 13.59
N ASP A 68 -0.87 5.80 14.22
CA ASP A 68 -0.63 5.65 15.65
C ASP A 68 0.22 6.83 16.13
N PRO A 69 -0.19 7.60 17.14
CA PRO A 69 0.61 8.69 17.70
C PRO A 69 2.00 8.28 18.20
N ALA A 70 2.21 7.01 18.55
CA ALA A 70 3.50 6.48 18.97
C ALA A 70 4.45 6.19 17.79
N VAL A 71 3.96 6.23 16.54
CA VAL A 71 4.75 5.98 15.33
C VAL A 71 5.01 7.31 14.62
N THR A 72 6.29 7.62 14.37
CA THR A 72 6.66 8.84 13.64
C THR A 72 6.09 8.86 12.23
N ASP A 73 5.88 10.04 11.65
CA ASP A 73 5.31 10.18 10.30
C ASP A 73 6.09 9.42 9.23
N ILE A 74 7.42 9.37 9.34
CA ILE A 74 8.27 8.62 8.39
C ILE A 74 8.08 7.11 8.53
N ASN A 75 8.03 6.59 9.76
CA ASN A 75 7.77 5.17 9.99
C ASN A 75 6.35 4.80 9.54
N GLN A 76 5.36 5.66 9.79
CA GLN A 76 4.01 5.43 9.27
C GLN A 76 3.98 5.38 7.74
N MET A 77 4.73 6.25 7.05
CA MET A 77 4.83 6.23 5.60
C MET A 77 5.43 4.92 5.11
N LEU A 78 6.57 4.50 5.66
CA LEU A 78 7.28 3.28 5.25
C LEU A 78 6.45 2.02 5.51
N MET A 79 5.82 1.93 6.68
CA MET A 79 4.90 0.84 7.02
C MET A 79 3.66 0.83 6.11
N THR A 80 3.15 1.99 5.69
CA THR A 80 2.05 2.06 4.72
C THR A 80 2.47 1.49 3.36
N LEU A 81 3.68 1.79 2.88
CA LEU A 81 4.22 1.22 1.64
C LEU A 81 4.42 -0.30 1.78
N ALA A 82 4.91 -0.77 2.93
CA ALA A 82 5.03 -2.19 3.22
C ALA A 82 3.66 -2.90 3.22
N ALA A 83 2.65 -2.30 3.85
CA ALA A 83 1.28 -2.82 3.83
C ALA A 83 0.65 -2.80 2.44
N TYR A 84 1.03 -1.85 1.57
CA TYR A 84 0.54 -1.80 0.19
C TYR A 84 1.01 -3.03 -0.60
N ASN A 85 2.27 -3.43 -0.42
CA ASN A 85 2.86 -4.54 -1.14
C ASN A 85 2.58 -5.91 -0.50
N ALA A 86 2.80 -6.03 0.81
CA ALA A 86 2.68 -7.29 1.55
C ALA A 86 1.27 -7.51 2.12
N GLY A 87 0.42 -6.48 2.19
CA GLY A 87 -0.86 -6.51 2.86
C GLY A 87 -0.77 -6.13 4.36
N PRO A 88 -1.83 -5.54 4.94
CA PRO A 88 -1.82 -5.05 6.32
C PRO A 88 -1.73 -6.17 7.37
N GLY A 89 -2.22 -7.38 7.06
CA GLY A 89 -2.06 -8.54 7.94
C GLY A 89 -0.59 -8.96 8.10
N ASN A 90 0.17 -8.95 7.01
CA ASN A 90 1.59 -9.27 7.06
C ASN A 90 2.39 -8.16 7.77
N LEU A 91 2.07 -6.88 7.54
CA LEU A 91 2.67 -5.79 8.31
C LEU A 91 2.47 -5.99 9.82
N ARG A 92 1.24 -6.34 10.23
CA ARG A 92 0.95 -6.62 11.64
C ARG A 92 1.82 -7.78 12.17
N ALA A 93 1.91 -8.87 11.42
CA ALA A 93 2.74 -10.01 11.80
C ALA A 93 4.23 -9.63 11.94
N PHE A 94 4.77 -8.81 11.04
CA PHE A 94 6.16 -8.33 11.14
C PHE A 94 6.39 -7.49 12.41
N ARG A 95 5.44 -6.62 12.77
CA ARG A 95 5.49 -5.84 14.01
C ARG A 95 5.39 -6.73 15.26
N GLU A 96 4.61 -7.80 15.21
CA GLU A 96 4.53 -8.79 16.30
C GLU A 96 5.87 -9.52 16.46
N ILE A 97 6.49 -9.97 15.35
CA ILE A 97 7.82 -10.60 15.36
C ILE A 97 8.89 -9.65 15.93
N ALA A 98 8.89 -8.38 15.53
CA ALA A 98 9.84 -7.39 16.05
C ALA A 98 9.73 -7.26 17.58
N ARG A 99 8.50 -7.18 18.10
CA ARG A 99 8.25 -7.13 19.54
C ARG A 99 8.77 -8.39 20.25
N ASP A 100 8.52 -9.56 19.69
CA ASP A 100 8.96 -10.84 20.27
C ASP A 100 10.51 -10.97 20.30
N GLN A 101 11.19 -10.27 19.40
CA GLN A 101 12.65 -10.18 19.35
C GLN A 101 13.23 -9.04 20.22
N GLY A 102 12.39 -8.30 20.96
CA GLY A 102 12.82 -7.17 21.77
C GLY A 102 13.20 -5.92 20.96
N LEU A 103 12.80 -5.87 19.68
CA LEU A 103 12.95 -4.71 18.80
C LEU A 103 11.76 -3.75 18.97
N ASP A 104 11.89 -2.53 18.46
CA ASP A 104 10.84 -1.52 18.49
C ASP A 104 9.85 -1.72 17.31
N PRO A 105 8.61 -2.18 17.53
CA PRO A 105 7.63 -2.44 16.47
C PRO A 105 7.07 -1.16 15.82
N ASN A 106 7.49 0.02 16.28
CA ASN A 106 7.10 1.33 15.75
C ASN A 106 8.21 2.00 14.93
N THR A 107 9.37 1.34 14.82
CA THR A 107 10.50 1.75 13.99
C THR A 107 10.61 0.83 12.79
N TRP A 108 10.79 1.38 11.59
CA TRP A 108 10.99 0.58 10.38
C TRP A 108 12.42 0.03 10.35
N PHE A 109 13.41 0.89 10.12
CA PHE A 109 14.79 0.45 9.91
C PHE A 109 15.35 -0.35 11.08
N ASN A 110 15.94 -1.50 10.76
CA ASN A 110 16.55 -2.45 11.69
C ASN A 110 15.61 -3.02 12.76
N ASN A 111 14.29 -2.91 12.57
CA ASN A 111 13.30 -3.40 13.53
C ASN A 111 12.16 -4.18 12.85
N VAL A 112 11.40 -3.53 11.96
CA VAL A 112 10.26 -4.10 11.21
C VAL A 112 10.59 -4.16 9.72
#